data_AF-A0A260RT06-F1
#
_entry.id   AF-A0A260RT06-F1
#
_cell.length_a   1.000
_cell.length_b   1.000
_cell.length_c   1.000
_cell.angle_alpha   90.00
_cell.angle_beta   90.00
_cell.angle_gamma   90.00
#
_symmetry.space_group_name_H-M   'P 1'
#
loop_
_entity.id
_entity.type
_entity.pdbx_description
1 polymer ?
#
loop_
_entity_poly.entity_id
_entity_poly.type
_entity_poly.pdbx_seq_one_letter_code
_entity_poly.pdbx_strand_id
1 'polypeptide(L)'
;MFGNIGWGELVILLVAALVILGPDRLPGAISWVSKSIRQVKDYANGASQQLKDELGTDFEDLRKPLADLNQLRGMTPRAVITKHLLDGDDSVFKNPLEDTFKGKPFDAKPKSPGGPTPRNGVSSGNASGGTVSMSKNEPKLSAGDTPPIDADAT
;
A
#
# COMPACT_ATOMS: atom_id res chain seq x y z
N MET A 1 7.61 10.38 0.30
CA MET A 1 7.90 10.27 -1.15
C MET A 1 7.41 11.50 -1.92
N PHE A 2 6.33 12.16 -1.47
CA PHE A 2 5.86 13.44 -2.02
C PHE A 2 6.62 14.69 -1.55
N GLY A 3 7.56 14.58 -0.60
CA GLY A 3 8.34 15.73 -0.10
C GLY A 3 9.32 16.33 -1.12
N ASN A 4 9.54 15.66 -2.25
CA ASN A 4 10.32 16.15 -3.38
C ASN A 4 9.44 16.62 -4.55
N ILE A 5 8.11 16.74 -4.37
CA ILE A 5 7.24 17.26 -5.43
C ILE A 5 7.53 18.77 -5.54
N GLY A 6 8.31 19.15 -6.55
CA GLY A 6 8.61 20.54 -6.82
C GLY A 6 7.47 21.23 -7.54
N TRP A 7 7.60 22.55 -7.69
CA TRP A 7 6.68 23.34 -8.50
C TRP A 7 6.61 22.83 -9.96
N GLY A 8 7.70 22.27 -10.50
CA GLY A 8 7.74 21.71 -11.85
C GLY A 8 6.88 20.46 -12.01
N GLU A 9 6.97 19.52 -11.07
CA GLU A 9 6.15 18.31 -11.07
C GLU A 9 4.66 18.62 -10.87
N LEU A 10 4.33 19.64 -10.08
CA LEU A 10 2.94 20.07 -9.89
C LEU A 10 2.32 20.61 -11.19
N VAL A 11 3.09 21.36 -11.99
CA VAL A 11 2.66 21.82 -13.32
C VAL A 11 2.46 20.62 -14.26
N ILE A 12 3.37 19.64 -14.25
CA ILE A 12 3.22 18.41 -15.03
C ILE A 12 1.95 17.65 -14.67
N LEU A 13 1.65 17.50 -13.37
CA LEU A 13 0.41 16.85 -12.92
C LEU A 13 -0.84 17.63 -13.33
N LEU A 14 -0.78 18.96 -13.28
CA LEU A 14 -1.89 19.81 -13.71
C LEU A 14 -2.14 19.67 -15.21
N VAL A 15 -1.09 19.68 -16.03
CA VAL A 15 -1.21 19.43 -17.48
C VAL A 15 -1.73 18.04 -17.75
N ALA A 16 -1.20 17.00 -17.09
CA ALA A 16 -1.69 15.64 -17.23
C ALA A 16 -3.18 15.52 -16.87
N ALA A 17 -3.61 16.16 -15.78
CA ALA A 17 -5.01 16.19 -15.38
C ALA A 17 -5.90 16.91 -16.42
N LEU A 18 -5.43 18.03 -16.98
CA LEU A 18 -6.13 18.75 -18.05
C LEU A 18 -6.24 17.90 -19.33
N VAL A 19 -5.22 17.11 -19.67
CA VAL A 19 -5.24 16.25 -20.86
C VAL A 19 -6.15 15.02 -20.66
N ILE A 20 -6.03 14.35 -19.52
CA ILE A 20 -6.79 13.12 -19.24
C ILE A 20 -8.28 13.43 -19.03
N LEU A 21 -8.58 14.44 -18.22
CA LEU A 21 -9.95 14.77 -17.83
C LEU A 21 -10.60 15.82 -18.75
N GLY A 22 -9.79 16.68 -19.36
CA GLY A 22 -10.23 17.82 -20.15
C GLY A 22 -10.31 19.13 -19.32
N PRO A 23 -9.94 20.29 -19.90
CA PRO A 23 -9.96 21.58 -19.21
C PRO A 23 -11.35 21.99 -18.71
N ASP A 24 -12.40 21.61 -19.42
CA ASP A 24 -13.78 21.98 -19.08
C ASP A 24 -14.35 21.16 -17.91
N ARG A 25 -13.80 19.97 -17.67
CA ARG A 25 -14.34 19.01 -16.68
C ARG A 25 -13.65 19.11 -15.34
N LEU A 26 -12.39 19.53 -15.31
CA LEU A 26 -11.60 19.75 -14.09
C LEU A 26 -12.30 20.67 -13.06
N PRO A 27 -12.78 21.88 -13.42
CA PRO A 27 -13.48 22.75 -12.46
C PRO A 27 -14.79 22.12 -11.94
N GLY A 28 -15.50 21.38 -12.80
CA GLY A 28 -16.67 20.61 -12.41
C GLY A 28 -16.34 19.52 -11.39
N ALA A 29 -15.30 18.72 -11.64
CA ALA A 29 -14.85 17.65 -10.76
C ALA A 29 -14.41 18.17 -9.38
N ILE A 30 -13.64 19.27 -9.32
CA ILE A 30 -13.26 19.90 -8.05
C ILE A 30 -14.50 20.36 -7.28
N SER A 31 -15.49 20.95 -7.96
CA SER A 31 -16.72 21.38 -7.32
C SER A 31 -17.54 20.21 -6.76
N TRP A 32 -17.54 19.06 -7.45
CA TRP A 32 -18.21 17.85 -6.97
C TRP A 32 -17.49 17.27 -5.76
N VAL A 33 -16.18 17.04 -5.86
CA VAL A 33 -15.37 16.51 -4.74
C VAL A 33 -15.47 17.40 -3.51
N SER A 34 -15.36 18.73 -3.67
CA SER A 34 -15.46 19.65 -2.54
C SER A 34 -16.84 19.61 -1.87
N LYS A 35 -17.92 19.51 -2.65
CA LYS A 35 -19.28 19.33 -2.11
C LYS A 35 -19.44 17.99 -1.40
N SER A 36 -18.95 16.90 -1.98
CA SER A 36 -19.00 15.57 -1.39
C SER A 36 -18.23 15.50 -0.06
N ILE A 37 -17.02 16.06 0.00
CA ILE A 37 -16.25 16.12 1.26
C ILE A 37 -17.01 16.91 2.32
N ARG A 38 -17.65 18.01 1.93
CA ARG A 38 -18.42 18.86 2.85
C ARG A 38 -19.63 18.11 3.41
N GLN A 39 -20.39 17.46 2.53
CA GLN A 39 -21.52 16.60 2.91
C GLN A 39 -21.07 15.49 3.86
N VAL A 40 -20.01 14.75 3.52
CA VAL A 40 -19.47 13.69 4.38
C VAL A 40 -19.09 14.24 5.74
N LYS A 41 -18.45 15.41 5.81
CA LYS A 41 -18.10 16.06 7.08
C LYS A 41 -19.35 16.44 7.89
N ASP A 42 -20.37 16.97 7.24
CA ASP A 42 -21.62 17.38 7.89
C ASP A 42 -22.38 16.16 8.44
N TYR A 43 -22.46 15.07 7.67
CA TYR A 43 -23.01 13.79 8.12
C TYR A 43 -22.20 13.16 9.26
N ALA A 44 -20.87 13.16 9.14
CA ALA A 44 -19.98 12.61 10.17
C ALA A 44 -20.10 13.39 11.48
N ASN A 45 -20.20 14.72 11.43
CA ASN A 45 -20.43 15.54 12.60
C ASN A 45 -21.81 15.29 13.22
N GLY A 46 -22.87 15.22 12.41
CA GLY A 46 -24.22 14.95 12.90
C GLY A 46 -24.35 13.57 13.56
N ALA A 47 -23.83 12.53 12.91
CA ALA A 47 -23.80 11.18 13.46
C ALA A 47 -22.92 11.11 14.72
N SER A 48 -21.73 11.72 14.72
CA SER A 48 -20.88 11.76 15.91
C SER A 48 -21.57 12.44 17.08
N GLN A 49 -22.36 13.49 16.82
CA GLN A 49 -23.12 14.19 17.86
C GLN A 49 -24.21 13.30 18.45
N GLN A 50 -24.94 12.56 17.61
CA GLN A 50 -25.97 11.60 18.03
C GLN A 50 -25.37 10.43 18.83
N LEU A 51 -24.26 9.85 18.35
CA LEU A 51 -23.54 8.80 19.07
C LEU A 51 -22.99 9.30 20.40
N LYS A 52 -22.53 10.55 20.46
CA LYS A 52 -22.02 11.16 21.70
C LYS A 52 -23.13 11.46 22.70
N ASP A 53 -24.32 11.84 22.23
CA ASP A 53 -25.49 12.05 23.08
C ASP A 53 -26.12 10.74 23.56
N GLU A 54 -26.08 9.66 22.75
CA GLU A 54 -26.67 8.35 23.10
C GLU A 54 -25.71 7.44 23.87
N LEU A 55 -24.40 7.47 23.60
CA LEU A 55 -23.42 6.55 24.18
C LEU A 55 -22.52 7.18 25.25
N GLY A 56 -22.58 8.51 25.45
CA GLY A 56 -21.98 9.23 26.58
C GLY A 56 -20.53 8.85 26.89
N THR A 57 -20.34 7.88 27.79
CA THR A 57 -19.04 7.38 28.28
C THR A 57 -18.30 6.49 27.28
N ASP A 58 -19.00 5.71 26.44
CA ASP A 58 -18.35 4.82 25.46
C ASP A 58 -17.71 5.58 24.29
N PHE A 59 -18.15 6.83 24.06
CA PHE A 59 -17.54 7.71 23.07
C PHE A 59 -16.12 8.16 23.49
N GLU A 60 -15.83 8.28 24.80
CA GLU A 60 -14.47 8.60 25.29
C GLU A 60 -13.48 7.46 25.02
N ASP A 61 -13.93 6.21 25.08
CA ASP A 61 -13.11 5.05 24.74
C ASP A 61 -12.82 4.97 23.23
N LEU A 62 -13.69 5.51 22.38
CA LEU A 62 -13.44 5.68 20.94
C LEU A 62 -12.59 6.92 20.62
N ARG A 63 -12.59 7.90 21.51
CA ARG A 63 -11.84 9.15 21.34
C ARG A 63 -10.33 8.93 21.39
N LYS A 64 -9.86 8.01 22.24
CA LYS A 64 -8.44 7.57 22.29
C LYS A 64 -7.95 7.00 20.96
N PRO A 65 -8.56 5.96 20.37
CA PRO A 65 -8.14 5.41 19.09
C PRO A 65 -8.33 6.40 17.93
N LEU A 66 -9.35 7.27 17.96
CA LEU A 66 -9.49 8.33 16.95
C LEU A 66 -8.38 9.39 17.06
N ALA A 67 -7.98 9.76 18.27
CA ALA A 67 -6.85 10.65 18.52
C ALA A 67 -5.52 10.02 18.07
N ASP A 68 -5.32 8.74 18.39
CA ASP A 68 -4.17 7.95 17.95
C ASP A 68 -4.12 7.89 16.42
N LEU A 69 -5.24 7.64 15.73
CA LEU A 69 -5.30 7.63 14.27
C LEU A 69 -5.01 9.00 13.66
N ASN A 70 -5.47 10.10 14.28
CA ASN A 70 -5.16 11.44 13.81
C ASN A 70 -3.67 11.79 14.04
N GLN A 71 -3.08 11.32 15.14
CA GLN A 71 -1.65 11.39 15.39
C GLN A 71 -0.85 10.52 14.41
N LEU A 72 -1.40 9.35 14.04
CA LEU A 72 -0.87 8.42 13.05
C LEU A 72 -0.91 9.00 11.64
N ARG A 73 -1.94 9.79 11.31
CA ARG A 73 -2.04 10.54 10.04
C ARG A 73 -1.04 11.70 9.98
N GLY A 74 -0.65 12.25 11.13
CA GLY A 74 0.43 13.23 11.26
C GLY A 74 1.83 12.62 11.09
N MET A 75 1.98 11.33 11.37
CA MET A 75 3.17 10.55 11.02
C MET A 75 3.02 10.06 9.57
N THR A 76 4.05 10.18 8.74
CA THR A 76 3.94 9.66 7.37
C THR A 76 3.59 8.16 7.41
N PRO A 77 2.77 7.62 6.49
CA PRO A 77 2.42 6.19 6.47
C PRO A 77 3.64 5.26 6.51
N ARG A 78 4.75 5.75 5.96
CA ARG A 78 6.06 5.11 6.03
C ARG A 78 6.58 5.03 7.47
N ALA A 79 6.51 6.11 8.23
CA ALA A 79 6.93 6.17 9.63
C ALA A 79 6.12 5.23 10.52
N VAL A 80 4.83 5.05 10.24
CA VAL A 80 3.96 4.11 10.98
C VAL A 80 4.40 2.67 10.72
N ILE A 81 4.63 2.30 9.45
CA ILE A 81 5.10 0.95 9.09
C ILE A 81 6.51 0.71 9.63
N THR A 82 7.43 1.70 9.58
CA THR A 82 8.76 1.56 10.18
C THR A 82 8.66 1.38 11.69
N LYS A 83 7.77 2.11 12.37
CA LYS A 83 7.62 2.01 13.84
C LYS A 83 6.99 0.69 14.28
N HIS A 84 6.03 0.16 13.52
CA HIS A 84 5.37 -1.09 13.87
C HIS A 84 6.09 -2.35 13.38
N LEU A 85 6.82 -2.29 12.26
CA LEU A 85 7.50 -3.48 11.71
C LEU A 85 9.02 -3.49 11.90
N LEU A 86 9.64 -2.32 12.06
CA LEU A 86 11.11 -2.18 12.17
C LEU A 86 11.55 -1.45 13.45
N ASP A 87 10.65 -1.26 14.42
CA ASP A 87 10.91 -0.53 15.69
C ASP A 87 11.49 0.90 15.47
N GLY A 88 11.30 1.46 14.27
CA GLY A 88 11.86 2.75 13.86
C GLY A 88 13.22 2.70 13.14
N ASP A 89 13.71 1.53 12.74
CA ASP A 89 14.91 1.40 11.91
C ASP A 89 14.61 1.68 10.43
N ASP A 90 14.84 2.92 10.00
CA ASP A 90 14.67 3.34 8.60
C ASP A 90 15.84 2.92 7.69
N SER A 91 16.91 2.32 8.22
CA SER A 91 18.13 2.00 7.45
C SER A 91 17.85 1.01 6.31
N VAL A 92 17.00 -0.01 6.57
CA VAL A 92 16.59 -1.02 5.57
C VAL A 92 15.88 -0.39 4.36
N PHE A 93 15.12 0.69 4.56
CA PHE A 93 14.43 1.39 3.47
C PHE A 93 15.27 2.49 2.81
N LYS A 94 16.30 3.01 3.50
CA LYS A 94 17.20 4.06 2.98
C LYS A 94 18.29 3.49 2.08
N ASN A 95 18.87 2.34 2.43
CA ASN A 95 19.97 1.72 1.67
C ASN A 95 19.65 1.40 0.18
N PRO A 96 18.47 0.85 -0.19
CA PRO A 96 18.14 0.61 -1.60
C PRO A 96 17.79 1.90 -2.36
N LEU A 97 17.26 2.89 -1.65
CA LEU A 97 16.88 4.19 -2.22
C LEU A 97 18.13 5.05 -2.48
N GLU A 98 19.06 5.11 -1.54
CA GLU A 98 20.31 5.85 -1.73
C GLU A 98 21.19 5.24 -2.83
N ASP A 99 21.24 3.92 -2.97
CA ASP A 99 21.97 3.27 -4.08
C ASP A 99 21.34 3.59 -5.45
N THR A 100 20.03 3.82 -5.49
CA THR A 100 19.30 4.23 -6.71
C THR A 100 19.47 5.73 -7.00
N PHE A 101 19.41 6.58 -5.98
CA PHE A 101 19.47 8.05 -6.12
C PHE A 101 20.89 8.59 -6.24
N LYS A 102 21.90 7.89 -5.70
CA LYS A 102 23.30 8.34 -5.69
C LYS A 102 24.07 7.94 -6.95
N GLY A 103 23.37 7.43 -7.97
CA GLY A 103 23.86 7.32 -9.33
C GLY A 103 25.30 6.84 -9.41
N LYS A 104 25.57 5.58 -9.04
CA LYS A 104 26.77 4.94 -9.54
C LYS A 104 26.58 4.80 -11.05
N PRO A 105 27.40 5.42 -11.92
CA PRO A 105 27.41 5.05 -13.31
C PRO A 105 27.68 3.55 -13.37
N PHE A 106 26.93 2.84 -14.20
CA PHE A 106 27.21 1.46 -14.55
C PHE A 106 28.54 1.42 -15.33
N ASP A 107 29.67 1.61 -14.67
CA ASP A 107 31.00 1.30 -15.19
C ASP A 107 31.24 -0.22 -15.05
N ALA A 108 30.38 -1.01 -15.69
CA ALA A 108 30.59 -2.42 -15.91
C ALA A 108 31.43 -2.59 -17.19
N LYS A 109 32.76 -2.45 -17.05
CA LYS A 109 33.71 -2.91 -18.07
C LYS A 109 33.44 -4.40 -18.36
N PRO A 110 33.20 -4.81 -19.61
CA PRO A 110 32.94 -6.22 -19.91
C PRO A 110 34.25 -6.99 -19.76
N LYS A 111 34.37 -7.81 -18.72
CA LYS A 111 35.49 -8.75 -18.59
C LYS A 111 35.11 -10.03 -19.35
N SER A 112 35.72 -10.17 -20.52
CA SER A 112 35.59 -11.30 -21.45
C SER A 112 35.79 -12.66 -20.75
N PRO A 113 35.01 -13.71 -21.07
CA PRO A 113 35.19 -15.05 -20.53
C PRO A 113 36.23 -15.83 -21.35
N GLY A 114 37.35 -16.19 -20.73
CA GLY A 114 38.31 -17.18 -21.24
C GLY A 114 38.52 -18.27 -20.19
N GLY A 115 38.13 -19.51 -20.52
CA GLY A 115 38.28 -20.72 -19.66
C GLY A 115 39.72 -21.28 -19.63
N PRO A 116 39.97 -22.57 -19.25
CA PRO A 116 39.10 -23.63 -18.74
C PRO A 116 39.53 -24.29 -17.38
N THR A 117 38.64 -25.15 -16.86
CA THR A 117 38.64 -26.20 -15.78
C THR A 117 39.97 -26.87 -15.34
N PRO A 118 40.09 -27.64 -14.21
CA PRO A 118 39.09 -28.53 -13.52
C PRO A 118 39.09 -28.45 -11.95
N ARG A 119 38.23 -29.10 -11.14
CA ARG A 119 38.14 -30.56 -10.89
C ARG A 119 37.05 -30.88 -9.83
N ASN A 120 36.40 -32.02 -10.04
CA ASN A 120 35.41 -32.73 -9.21
C ASN A 120 35.74 -32.93 -7.72
N GLY A 121 34.68 -32.96 -6.90
CA GLY A 121 34.63 -33.62 -5.60
C GLY A 121 33.18 -33.81 -5.13
N VAL A 122 32.69 -35.06 -5.17
CA VAL A 122 31.37 -35.54 -4.72
C VAL A 122 31.34 -35.76 -3.21
N SER A 123 30.24 -35.41 -2.54
CA SER A 123 29.71 -36.04 -1.31
C SER A 123 28.34 -35.39 -0.99
N SER A 124 27.19 -36.00 -1.31
CA SER A 124 26.47 -37.08 -0.59
C SER A 124 26.12 -36.75 0.88
N GLY A 125 24.83 -36.56 1.15
CA GLY A 125 24.26 -36.47 2.50
C GLY A 125 22.72 -36.35 2.45
N ASN A 126 22.05 -37.38 2.94
CA ASN A 126 20.65 -37.73 2.70
C ASN A 126 19.68 -37.22 3.80
N ALA A 127 18.44 -36.92 3.39
CA ALA A 127 17.15 -37.01 4.07
C ALA A 127 16.96 -36.56 5.55
N SER A 128 16.03 -35.63 5.78
CA SER A 128 14.78 -35.84 6.57
C SER A 128 14.02 -34.54 6.81
N GLY A 129 12.69 -34.56 6.66
CA GLY A 129 11.79 -33.49 7.14
C GLY A 129 10.54 -33.35 6.27
N GLY A 130 9.50 -34.13 6.58
CA GLY A 130 8.27 -34.27 5.80
C GLY A 130 7.39 -33.02 5.74
N THR A 131 6.73 -32.84 4.60
CA THR A 131 5.56 -31.97 4.45
C THR A 131 4.35 -32.83 4.12
N VAL A 132 3.40 -32.91 5.06
CA VAL A 132 2.02 -33.29 4.75
C VAL A 132 1.33 -32.04 4.20
N SER A 133 1.28 -31.91 2.88
CA SER A 133 0.43 -30.93 2.23
C SER A 133 -0.91 -31.58 1.91
N MET A 134 -1.94 -31.18 2.66
CA MET A 134 -3.34 -31.51 2.42
C MET A 134 -3.75 -31.02 1.03
N SER A 135 -3.76 -31.92 0.05
CA SER A 135 -4.39 -31.67 -1.24
C SER A 135 -5.90 -31.67 -1.04
N LYS A 136 -6.47 -30.48 -0.79
CA LYS A 136 -7.91 -30.27 -0.82
C LYS A 136 -8.36 -30.36 -2.28
N ASN A 137 -8.91 -31.52 -2.61
CA ASN A 137 -9.50 -31.82 -3.91
C ASN A 137 -10.80 -31.00 -4.07
N GLU A 138 -10.70 -29.79 -4.62
CA GLU A 138 -11.88 -29.04 -5.05
C GLU A 138 -12.34 -29.56 -6.41
N PRO A 139 -13.59 -30.02 -6.57
CA PRO A 139 -14.12 -30.35 -7.88
C PRO A 139 -14.26 -29.04 -8.66
N LYS A 140 -13.49 -28.90 -9.74
CA LYS A 140 -13.67 -27.82 -10.71
C LYS A 140 -15.07 -27.96 -11.30
N LEU A 141 -15.91 -26.94 -11.09
CA LEU A 141 -17.24 -26.85 -11.67
C LEU A 141 -17.15 -27.01 -13.20
N SER A 142 -17.94 -27.93 -13.76
CA SER A 142 -18.00 -28.13 -15.21
C SER A 142 -18.71 -26.96 -15.86
N ALA A 143 -18.35 -26.65 -17.12
CA ALA A 143 -18.92 -25.53 -17.86
C ALA A 143 -20.43 -25.72 -18.05
N GLY A 144 -21.23 -25.08 -17.19
CA GLY A 144 -22.69 -25.18 -17.18
C GLY A 144 -23.32 -25.19 -15.79
N ASP A 145 -22.57 -25.44 -14.72
CA ASP A 145 -23.11 -25.42 -13.36
C ASP A 145 -23.20 -24.00 -12.79
N THR A 146 -24.39 -23.64 -12.29
CA THR A 146 -24.60 -22.39 -11.55
C THR A 146 -23.97 -22.48 -10.17
N PRO A 147 -23.20 -21.46 -9.73
CA PRO A 147 -22.60 -21.46 -8.40
C PRO A 147 -23.69 -21.48 -7.31
N PRO A 148 -23.38 -22.03 -6.13
CA PRO A 148 -24.32 -22.06 -5.01
C PRO A 148 -24.72 -20.63 -4.63
N ILE A 149 -26.02 -20.35 -4.65
CA ILE A 149 -26.59 -19.06 -4.23
C ILE A 149 -26.53 -19.03 -2.70
N ASP A 150 -25.81 -18.05 -2.17
CA ASP A 150 -25.77 -17.75 -0.74
C ASP A 150 -27.07 -17.01 -0.36
N ALA A 151 -27.95 -17.71 0.36
CA ALA A 151 -29.27 -17.20 0.73
C ALA A 151 -29.22 -16.22 1.93
N ASP A 152 -28.07 -16.07 2.58
CA ASP A 152 -27.90 -15.22 3.77
C ASP A 152 -27.42 -13.80 3.43
N ALA A 153 -27.22 -13.48 2.14
CA ALA A 153 -26.87 -12.12 1.70
C ALA A 153 -28.12 -11.26 1.49
N THR A 154 -28.70 -10.72 2.58
CA THR A 154 -29.66 -9.58 2.56
C THR A 154 -29.17 -8.46 3.45
#